data_AF-A0A967HW21-F1
#
_entry.id   AF-A0A967HW21-F1
#
_cell.length_a   1.000
_cell.length_b   1.000
_cell.length_c   1.000
_cell.angle_alpha   90.00
_cell.angle_beta   90.00
_cell.angle_gamma   90.00
#
_symmetry.space_group_name_H-M   'P 1'
#
loop_
_entity.id
_entity.type
_entity.pdbx_description
1 polymer ?
#
loop_
_entity_poly.entity_id
_entity_poly.type
_entity_poly.pdbx_seq_one_letter_code
_entity_poly.pdbx_strand_id
1 'polypeptide(L)'
;MSSQDLEKILKDIEKDYQTEIVPITVSGRTLKCLRIEDLDEIIIQGLVTNDADASELPFWGKIWEASILLAAYLAAQPVVPGRKILEIGTGLGVSGLFAAA
;
A
#
# COMPACT_ATOMS: atom_id res chain seq x y z
N MET A 1 18.54 -4.49 -3.52
CA MET A 1 18.05 -3.60 -4.60
C MET A 1 18.93 -2.37 -4.59
N SER A 2 19.51 -2.00 -5.73
CA SER A 2 20.30 -0.76 -5.82
C SER A 2 19.38 0.46 -5.93
N SER A 3 19.87 1.66 -5.66
CA SER A 3 19.08 2.90 -5.86
C SER A 3 18.66 3.08 -7.33
N GLN A 4 19.50 2.63 -8.28
CA GLN A 4 19.20 2.69 -9.72
C GLN A 4 18.04 1.76 -10.10
N ASP A 5 17.95 0.58 -9.49
CA ASP A 5 16.83 -0.34 -9.73
C ASP A 5 15.50 0.26 -9.24
N LEU A 6 15.51 0.92 -8.08
CA LEU A 6 14.33 1.58 -7.53
C LEU A 6 13.86 2.72 -8.44
N GLU A 7 14.76 3.60 -8.85
CA GLU A 7 14.43 4.72 -9.74
C GLU A 7 13.83 4.24 -11.07
N LYS A 8 14.35 3.13 -11.61
CA LYS A 8 13.81 2.53 -12.82
C LYS A 8 12.37 2.03 -12.60
N ILE A 9 12.12 1.30 -11.51
CA ILE A 9 10.79 0.76 -11.19
C ILE A 9 9.78 1.91 -11.02
N LEU A 10 10.16 2.97 -10.28
CA LEU A 10 9.28 4.13 -10.08
C LEU A 10 8.91 4.78 -11.43
N LYS A 11 9.89 5.02 -12.31
CA LYS A 11 9.65 5.57 -13.64
C LYS A 11 8.81 4.67 -14.54
N ASP A 12 8.91 3.35 -14.38
CA ASP A 12 8.10 2.42 -15.15
C ASP A 12 6.63 2.46 -14.71
N ILE A 13 6.35 2.59 -13.41
CA ILE A 13 4.98 2.74 -12.87
C ILE A 13 4.34 4.06 -13.30
N GLU A 14 5.12 5.16 -13.29
CA GLU A 14 4.65 6.50 -13.71
C GLU A 14 4.19 6.59 -15.17
N LYS A 15 4.48 5.58 -16.00
CA LYS A 15 3.96 5.51 -17.38
C LYS A 15 2.47 5.19 -17.44
N ASP A 16 1.99 4.41 -16.48
CA ASP A 16 0.63 3.87 -16.46
C ASP A 16 -0.27 4.61 -15.45
N TYR A 17 0.33 5.23 -14.43
CA TYR A 17 -0.41 5.84 -13.32
C TYR A 17 0.18 7.19 -12.89
N GLN A 18 -0.68 8.11 -12.48
CA GLN A 18 -0.25 9.25 -11.69
C GLN A 18 0.06 8.75 -10.28
N THR A 19 1.27 9.00 -9.79
CA THR A 19 1.72 8.48 -8.49
C THR A 19 2.31 9.56 -7.61
N GLU A 20 2.18 9.33 -6.31
CA GLU A 20 2.78 10.18 -5.29
C GLU A 20 3.39 9.34 -4.17
N ILE A 21 4.44 9.89 -3.55
CA ILE A 21 5.04 9.29 -2.35
C ILE A 21 4.47 10.00 -1.13
N VAL A 22 3.69 9.27 -0.34
CA VAL A 22 3.09 9.79 0.89
C VAL A 22 3.75 9.21 2.14
N PRO A 23 3.96 10.02 3.19
CA PRO A 23 4.43 9.51 4.47
C PRO A 23 3.27 8.89 5.25
N ILE A 24 3.46 7.67 5.77
CA ILE A 24 2.58 7.05 6.75
C ILE A 24 3.35 6.95 8.06
N THR A 25 2.76 7.46 9.15
CA THR A 25 3.39 7.41 10.48
C THR A 25 2.52 6.62 11.44
N VAL A 26 3.10 5.59 12.05
CA VAL A 26 2.47 4.75 13.07
C VAL A 26 3.47 4.58 14.22
N SER A 27 3.03 4.85 15.45
CA SER A 27 3.84 4.69 16.68
C SER A 27 5.25 5.30 16.59
N GLY A 28 5.37 6.48 15.98
CA GLY A 28 6.64 7.21 15.83
C GLY A 28 7.57 6.70 14.72
N ARG A 29 7.15 5.68 13.96
CA ARG A 29 7.87 5.18 12.78
C ARG A 29 7.20 5.69 11.52
N THR A 30 7.99 6.10 10.54
CA THR A 30 7.48 6.61 9.27
C THR A 30 7.94 5.75 8.11
N LEU A 31 6.99 5.29 7.29
CA LEU A 31 7.25 4.65 6.01
C LEU A 31 6.87 5.63 4.89
N LYS A 32 7.68 5.64 3.83
CA LYS A 32 7.36 6.35 2.58
C LYS A 32 6.76 5.35 1.61
N CYS A 33 5.52 5.56 1.22
CA CYS A 33 4.79 4.65 0.36
C CYS A 33 4.44 5.35 -0.95
N LEU A 34 4.72 4.69 -2.07
CA LEU A 34 4.19 5.10 -3.37
C LEU A 34 2.73 4.65 -3.45
N ARG A 35 1.82 5.57 -3.80
CA ARG A 35 0.42 5.25 -4.13
C ARG A 35 0.05 5.87 -5.47
N ILE A 36 -1.03 5.34 -6.06
CA ILE A 36 -1.69 5.96 -7.22
C ILE A 36 -2.54 7.13 -6.68
N GLU A 37 -2.32 8.33 -7.20
CA GLU A 37 -2.91 9.58 -6.68
C GLU A 37 -4.42 9.65 -6.96
N ASP A 38 -4.82 9.37 -8.19
CA ASP A 38 -6.18 9.45 -8.74
C ASP A 38 -6.94 8.12 -8.69
N LEU A 39 -6.49 7.19 -7.85
CA LEU A 39 -6.98 5.81 -7.83
C LEU A 39 -8.48 5.69 -7.55
N ASP A 40 -9.01 6.53 -6.68
CA ASP A 40 -10.44 6.53 -6.37
C ASP A 40 -11.28 6.89 -7.59
N GLU A 41 -10.81 7.80 -8.44
CA GLU A 41 -11.48 8.15 -9.69
C GLU A 41 -11.39 7.00 -10.71
N ILE A 42 -10.23 6.36 -10.85
CA ILE A 42 -10.02 5.18 -11.71
C ILE A 42 -11.00 4.06 -11.33
N ILE A 43 -11.12 3.76 -10.03
CA ILE A 43 -12.04 2.75 -9.50
C ILE A 43 -13.49 3.12 -9.80
N ILE A 44 -13.89 4.36 -9.51
CA ILE A 44 -15.27 4.82 -9.72
C ILE A 44 -15.63 4.76 -11.22
N GLN A 45 -14.75 5.25 -12.09
CA GLN A 45 -14.98 5.22 -13.54
C GLN A 45 -15.15 3.79 -14.05
N GLY A 46 -14.25 2.87 -13.70
CA GLY A 46 -14.34 1.47 -14.14
C GLY A 46 -15.60 0.76 -13.64
N LEU A 47 -16.06 1.05 -12.42
CA LEU A 47 -17.32 0.50 -11.90
C LEU A 47 -18.55 1.09 -12.59
N VAL A 48 -18.53 2.40 -12.91
CA VAL A 48 -19.67 3.10 -13.53
C VAL A 48 -19.84 2.74 -15.00
N THR A 49 -18.73 2.64 -15.75
CA THR A 49 -18.81 2.30 -17.17
C THR A 49 -19.06 0.81 -17.41
N ASN A 50 -18.86 -0.03 -16.38
CA ASN A 50 -18.94 -1.49 -16.45
C ASN A 50 -18.02 -2.08 -17.54
N ASP A 51 -16.95 -1.34 -17.88
CA ASP A 51 -15.95 -1.72 -18.87
C ASP A 51 -14.90 -2.67 -18.29
N ALA A 52 -14.81 -2.77 -16.96
CA ALA A 52 -13.87 -3.61 -16.25
C ALA A 52 -14.59 -4.51 -15.23
N ASP A 53 -14.14 -5.76 -15.10
CA ASP A 53 -14.50 -6.59 -13.96
C ASP A 53 -13.91 -5.93 -12.69
N ALA A 54 -14.66 -5.89 -11.59
CA ALA A 54 -14.16 -5.34 -10.34
C ALA A 54 -12.83 -5.98 -9.89
N SER A 55 -12.59 -7.25 -10.23
CA SER A 55 -11.33 -7.95 -9.95
C SER A 55 -10.12 -7.40 -10.72
N GLU A 56 -10.34 -6.64 -11.80
CA GLU A 56 -9.29 -6.00 -12.61
C GLU A 56 -8.94 -4.59 -12.11
N LEU A 57 -9.78 -4.01 -11.23
CA LEU A 57 -9.53 -2.68 -10.69
C LEU A 57 -8.35 -2.68 -9.72
N PRO A 58 -7.48 -1.64 -9.74
CA PRO A 58 -6.24 -1.60 -8.96
C PRO A 58 -6.43 -1.29 -7.47
N PHE A 59 -7.35 -2.00 -6.79
CA PHE A 59 -7.61 -1.85 -5.34
C PHE A 59 -6.36 -2.04 -4.46
N TRP A 60 -5.36 -2.77 -4.97
CA TRP A 60 -4.08 -2.99 -4.33
C TRP A 60 -3.19 -1.75 -4.26
N GLY A 61 -3.41 -0.76 -5.14
CA GLY A 61 -2.62 0.47 -5.24
C GLY A 61 -3.04 1.57 -4.25
N LYS A 62 -4.08 1.32 -3.44
CA LYS A 62 -4.61 2.25 -2.45
C LYS A 62 -4.01 1.98 -1.08
N ILE A 63 -3.74 3.05 -0.34
CA ILE A 63 -3.58 2.98 1.12
C ILE A 63 -4.98 3.02 1.73
N TRP A 64 -5.46 1.87 2.20
CA TRP A 64 -6.74 1.79 2.91
C TRP A 64 -6.56 2.24 4.36
N GLU A 65 -7.43 3.11 4.86
CA GLU A 65 -7.37 3.67 6.21
C GLU A 65 -7.40 2.58 7.29
N ALA A 66 -8.13 1.49 7.03
CA ALA A 66 -8.18 0.31 7.89
C ALA A 66 -6.80 -0.37 8.06
N SER A 67 -5.92 -0.32 7.05
CA SER A 67 -4.56 -0.85 7.14
C SER A 67 -3.69 -0.04 8.11
N ILE A 68 -3.89 1.28 8.18
CA ILE A 68 -3.20 2.17 9.13
C ILE A 68 -3.67 1.88 10.56
N LEU A 69 -4.98 1.68 10.76
CA LEU A 69 -5.53 1.29 12.05
C LEU A 69 -5.00 -0.09 12.51
N LEU A 70 -4.96 -1.07 11.60
CA LEU A 70 -4.40 -2.38 11.89
C LEU A 70 -2.90 -2.30 12.20
N ALA A 71 -2.14 -1.50 11.44
CA ALA A 71 -0.74 -1.21 11.72
C ALA A 71 -0.54 -0.64 13.13
N ALA A 72 -1.34 0.35 13.53
CA ALA A 72 -1.29 0.95 14.85
C ALA A 72 -1.60 -0.05 15.96
N TYR A 73 -2.62 -0.89 15.75
CA TYR A 73 -2.95 -1.97 16.67
C TYR A 73 -1.80 -2.97 16.83
N LEU A 74 -1.20 -3.42 15.71
CA LEU A 74 -0.09 -4.36 15.70
C LEU A 74 1.16 -3.78 16.35
N ALA A 75 1.48 -2.51 16.10
CA ALA A 75 2.60 -1.80 16.70
C ALA A 75 2.49 -1.65 18.23
N ALA A 76 1.28 -1.72 18.79
CA ALA A 76 1.04 -1.71 20.23
C ALA A 76 1.14 -3.11 20.88
N GLN A 77 1.26 -4.19 20.10
CA GLN A 77 1.36 -5.55 20.63
C GLN A 77 2.79 -5.87 21.07
N PRO A 78 2.97 -6.74 22.09
CA PRO A 78 4.28 -7.22 22.46
C PRO A 78 4.89 -8.06 21.32
N VAL A 79 6.19 -7.86 21.06
CA VAL A 79 6.94 -8.70 20.14
C VAL A 79 7.14 -10.07 20.77
N VAL A 80 6.64 -11.11 20.11
CA VAL A 80 6.76 -12.51 20.57
C VAL A 80 7.79 -13.23 19.70
N PRO A 81 8.97 -13.61 20.23
CA PRO A 81 9.98 -14.33 19.47
C PRO A 81 9.44 -15.62 18.85
N GLY A 82 9.74 -15.85 17.57
CA GLY A 82 9.31 -17.04 16.83
C GLY A 82 7.84 -17.02 16.38
N ARG A 83 7.06 -16.00 16.71
CA ARG A 83 5.68 -15.84 16.20
C ARG A 83 5.71 -15.58 14.70
N LYS A 84 4.92 -16.36 13.96
CA LYS A 84 4.69 -16.17 12.52
C LYS A 84 3.36 -15.47 12.31
N ILE A 85 3.33 -14.48 11.42
CA ILE A 85 2.13 -13.73 11.03
C ILE A 85 2.01 -13.84 9.51
N LEU A 86 0.78 -14.07 9.03
CA LEU A 86 0.43 -14.04 7.61
C LEU A 86 -0.50 -12.85 7.38
N GLU A 87 -0.17 -11.98 6.42
CA GLU A 87 -1.05 -10.91 5.94
C GLU A 87 -1.66 -11.35 4.61
N ILE A 88 -3.00 -11.33 4.52
CA ILE A 88 -3.77 -11.68 3.31
C ILE A 88 -4.40 -10.40 2.78
N GLY A 89 -4.34 -10.18 1.47
CA GLY A 89 -4.82 -8.93 0.86
C GLY A 89 -3.96 -7.73 1.27
N THR A 90 -2.63 -7.92 1.30
CA THR A 90 -1.66 -6.95 1.83
C THR A 90 -1.64 -5.61 1.08
N GLY A 91 -2.04 -5.57 -0.19
CA GLY A 91 -1.97 -4.35 -1.01
C GLY A 91 -0.55 -3.79 -1.02
N LEU A 92 -0.40 -2.54 -0.58
CA LEU A 92 0.91 -1.87 -0.43
C LEU A 92 1.71 -2.31 0.81
N GLY A 93 1.20 -3.23 1.63
CA GLY A 93 1.94 -3.84 2.74
C GLY A 93 2.04 -3.01 4.01
N VAL A 94 1.17 -2.01 4.18
CA VAL A 94 1.23 -1.07 5.32
C VAL A 94 1.23 -1.81 6.66
N SER A 95 0.25 -2.68 6.91
CA SER A 95 0.14 -3.39 8.20
C SER A 95 1.29 -4.36 8.43
N GLY A 96 1.66 -5.16 7.42
CA GLY A 96 2.78 -6.10 7.51
C GLY A 96 4.12 -5.42 7.74
N LEU A 97 4.40 -4.32 7.04
CA LEU A 97 5.64 -3.56 7.21
C LEU A 97 5.74 -2.94 8.60
N PHE A 98 4.66 -2.34 9.13
CA PHE A 98 4.65 -1.80 10.49
C PHE A 98 4.70 -2.88 11.56
N ALA A 99 4.15 -4.07 11.32
CA ALA A 99 4.28 -5.20 12.23
C ALA A 99 5.72 -5.74 12.30
N ALA A 100 6.52 -5.52 11.25
CA ALA A 100 7.92 -5.90 11.18
C ALA A 100 8.90 -4.80 11.61
N ALA A 101 8.44 -3.54 11.74
CA ALA A 101 9.28 -2.37 11.91
C ALA A 101 9.89 -2.21 13.31
#